data_AF-A0A7S1F3L7-F1
#
_entry.id   AF-A0A7S1F3L7-F1
#
_cell.length_a   1.000
_cell.length_b   1.000
_cell.length_c   1.000
_cell.angle_alpha   90.00
_cell.angle_beta   90.00
_cell.angle_gamma   90.00
#
_symmetry.space_group_name_H-M   'P 1'
#
loop_
_entity.id
_entity.type
_entity.pdbx_description
1 polymer ?
#
loop_
_entity_poly.entity_id
_entity_poly.type
_entity_poly.pdbx_seq_one_letter_code
_entity_poly.pdbx_strand_id
1 'polypeptide(L)'
;MAPSSKLLQASVAREKTVVPRTIDFVPASSSALKKAEDPDGNDGPVPTHYLYPREKLANLFNPPPPRSVGRGLKNVGNTCFFNSVIQVLVHTVPLQNYLLSNEHASSCKVQSNGGFCALCILARHVQTALESNRSPVHPKQMLQRIKEFGGRNMRL
;
A
#
# COMPACT_ATOMS: atom_id res chain seq x y z
N MET A 1 54.66 37.63 -32.74
CA MET A 1 54.66 36.52 -31.77
C MET A 1 53.22 36.30 -31.32
N ALA A 2 52.66 35.12 -31.57
CA ALA A 2 51.26 34.79 -31.32
C ALA A 2 50.94 34.71 -29.81
N PRO A 3 49.67 34.92 -29.40
CA PRO A 3 49.26 34.64 -28.03
C PRO A 3 49.03 33.14 -27.87
N SER A 4 49.76 32.50 -26.95
CA SER A 4 49.52 31.11 -26.55
C SER A 4 48.27 31.02 -25.69
N SER A 5 47.20 30.49 -26.27
CA SER A 5 46.00 30.01 -25.61
C SER A 5 46.31 28.80 -24.71
N LYS A 6 46.15 28.92 -23.39
CA LYS A 6 46.03 27.75 -22.50
C LYS A 6 44.56 27.49 -22.20
N LEU A 7 44.01 26.51 -22.90
CA LEU A 7 42.75 25.83 -22.60
C LEU A 7 42.91 25.07 -21.26
N LEU A 8 42.11 25.43 -20.26
CA LEU A 8 41.88 24.58 -19.08
C LEU A 8 40.81 23.55 -19.45
N GLN A 9 41.20 22.29 -19.50
CA GLN A 9 40.35 21.14 -19.79
C GLN A 9 39.26 21.00 -18.72
N ALA A 10 38.00 20.98 -19.17
CA ALA A 10 36.88 20.49 -18.37
C ALA A 10 37.04 18.97 -18.20
N SER A 11 37.03 18.49 -16.96
CA SER A 11 36.96 17.07 -16.64
C SER A 11 35.57 16.54 -17.01
N VAL A 12 35.51 15.67 -18.01
CA VAL A 12 34.28 14.99 -18.43
C VAL A 12 33.84 14.03 -17.33
N ALA A 13 32.69 14.31 -16.71
CA ALA A 13 32.06 13.40 -15.77
C ALA A 13 31.68 12.10 -16.50
N ARG A 14 32.05 10.95 -15.90
CA ARG A 14 31.71 9.62 -16.42
C ARG A 14 30.19 9.44 -16.41
N GLU A 15 29.58 9.50 -17.58
CA GLU A 15 28.16 9.21 -17.76
C GLU A 15 27.90 7.74 -17.42
N LYS A 16 27.19 7.49 -16.33
CA LYS A 16 26.81 6.13 -15.92
C LYS A 16 25.68 5.67 -16.83
N THR A 17 25.99 4.83 -17.81
CA THR A 17 25.00 4.19 -18.66
C THR A 17 24.07 3.35 -17.79
N VAL A 18 22.83 3.81 -17.60
CA VAL A 18 21.80 3.04 -16.91
C VAL A 18 21.33 1.96 -17.87
N VAL A 19 21.75 0.73 -17.63
CA VAL A 19 21.28 -0.42 -18.42
C VAL A 19 19.78 -0.60 -18.14
N PRO A 20 18.91 -0.62 -19.17
CA PRO A 20 17.50 -0.87 -18.95
C PRO A 20 17.32 -2.26 -18.33
N ARG A 21 16.68 -2.32 -17.17
CA ARG A 21 16.27 -3.58 -16.55
C ARG A 21 14.96 -4.00 -17.19
N THR A 22 15.00 -5.06 -17.99
CA THR A 22 13.78 -5.75 -18.42
C THR A 22 13.18 -6.47 -17.20
N ILE A 23 11.93 -6.18 -16.88
CA ILE A 23 11.16 -6.96 -15.91
C ILE A 23 10.47 -8.07 -16.70
N ASP A 24 11.01 -9.28 -16.62
CA ASP A 24 10.35 -10.45 -17.17
C ASP A 24 9.17 -10.82 -16.26
N PHE A 25 7.96 -10.55 -16.72
CA PHE A 25 6.75 -10.97 -16.04
C PHE A 25 6.61 -12.48 -16.18
N VAL A 26 6.93 -13.21 -15.10
CA VAL A 26 6.68 -14.65 -15.03
C VAL A 26 5.18 -14.86 -14.77
N PRO A 27 4.43 -15.51 -15.67
CA PRO A 27 3.05 -15.87 -15.41
C PRO A 27 2.98 -16.80 -14.20
N ALA A 28 2.11 -16.51 -13.24
CA ALA A 28 1.81 -17.45 -12.17
C ALA A 28 1.35 -18.77 -12.82
N SER A 29 1.93 -19.90 -12.43
CA SER A 29 1.61 -21.18 -13.06
C SER A 29 0.13 -21.50 -12.85
N SER A 30 -0.66 -21.37 -13.91
CA SER A 30 -2.07 -21.67 -13.86
C SER A 30 -2.23 -23.18 -13.99
N SER A 31 -2.42 -23.86 -12.87
CA SER A 31 -3.14 -25.12 -12.89
C SER A 31 -4.50 -24.87 -13.52
N ALA A 32 -4.84 -25.66 -14.54
CA ALA A 32 -6.04 -25.52 -15.35
C ALA A 32 -7.32 -25.79 -14.53
N LEU A 33 -7.73 -24.81 -13.73
CA LEU A 33 -9.09 -24.69 -13.22
C LEU A 33 -9.84 -23.82 -14.23
N LYS A 34 -11.07 -24.24 -14.60
CA LYS A 34 -11.95 -23.47 -15.50
C LYS A 34 -11.99 -22.02 -14.99
N LYS A 35 -11.38 -21.09 -15.74
CA LYS A 35 -11.36 -19.67 -15.38
C LYS A 35 -12.80 -19.20 -15.48
N ALA A 36 -13.46 -19.00 -14.34
CA ALA A 36 -14.64 -18.15 -14.33
C ALA A 36 -14.19 -16.80 -14.92
N GLU A 37 -14.96 -16.23 -15.81
CA GLU A 37 -14.67 -14.90 -16.32
C GLU A 37 -14.97 -13.89 -15.20
N ASP A 38 -14.04 -12.96 -14.96
CA ASP A 38 -14.30 -11.88 -14.03
C ASP A 38 -15.39 -10.99 -14.66
N PRO A 39 -16.52 -10.71 -13.98
CA PRO A 39 -17.57 -9.83 -14.49
C PRO A 39 -17.10 -8.39 -14.80
N ASP A 40 -15.94 -7.97 -14.30
CA ASP A 40 -15.29 -6.70 -14.64
C ASP A 40 -14.36 -6.77 -15.86
N GLY A 41 -14.10 -7.97 -16.39
CA GLY A 41 -13.10 -8.17 -17.44
C GLY A 41 -11.67 -7.95 -16.96
N ASN A 42 -11.40 -8.07 -15.66
CA ASN A 42 -10.03 -8.00 -15.14
C ASN A 42 -9.22 -9.23 -15.56
N ASP A 43 -7.94 -9.04 -15.88
CA ASP A 43 -7.03 -10.14 -16.25
C ASP A 43 -6.67 -11.06 -15.06
N GLY A 44 -7.00 -10.63 -13.84
CA GLY A 44 -6.70 -11.30 -12.57
C GLY A 44 -7.52 -12.57 -12.30
N PRO A 45 -7.20 -13.27 -11.19
CA PRO A 45 -8.06 -14.34 -10.69
C PRO A 45 -9.39 -13.76 -10.22
N VAL A 46 -10.49 -14.46 -10.50
CA VAL A 46 -11.82 -14.04 -10.05
C VAL A 46 -11.83 -13.98 -8.52
N PRO A 47 -12.24 -12.84 -7.92
CA PRO A 47 -12.38 -12.73 -6.48
C PRO A 47 -13.35 -13.78 -5.95
N THR A 48 -12.93 -14.56 -4.96
CA THR A 48 -13.82 -15.50 -4.26
C THR A 48 -14.76 -14.79 -3.28
N HIS A 49 -14.44 -13.53 -2.93
CA HIS A 49 -15.20 -12.72 -1.99
C HIS A 49 -15.04 -11.23 -2.32
N TYR A 50 -16.14 -10.49 -2.33
CA TYR A 50 -16.14 -9.04 -2.47
C TYR A 50 -16.22 -8.37 -1.09
N LEU A 51 -15.32 -7.42 -0.82
CA LEU A 51 -15.30 -6.70 0.46
C LEU A 51 -16.47 -5.73 0.64
N TYR A 52 -17.06 -5.27 -0.46
CA TYR A 52 -18.11 -4.26 -0.48
C TYR A 52 -19.14 -4.59 -1.58
N PRO A 53 -20.43 -4.31 -1.39
CA PRO A 53 -21.43 -4.51 -2.43
C PRO A 53 -21.07 -3.76 -3.72
N ARG A 54 -21.07 -4.49 -4.83
CA ARG A 54 -20.57 -4.02 -6.12
C ARG A 54 -21.41 -2.84 -6.66
N GLU A 55 -22.70 -2.88 -6.41
CA GLU A 55 -23.67 -1.85 -6.80
C GLU A 55 -23.46 -0.54 -6.05
N LYS A 56 -22.79 -0.58 -4.89
CA LYS A 56 -22.50 0.58 -4.04
C LYS A 56 -21.07 1.09 -4.20
N LEU A 57 -20.21 0.40 -4.97
CA LEU A 57 -18.79 0.70 -5.07
C LEU A 57 -18.50 2.16 -5.49
N ALA A 58 -19.32 2.70 -6.39
CA ALA A 58 -19.22 4.08 -6.84
C ALA A 58 -19.25 5.11 -5.69
N ASN A 59 -19.97 4.82 -4.60
CA ASN A 59 -20.08 5.71 -3.45
C ASN A 59 -18.75 5.89 -2.70
N LEU A 60 -17.82 4.95 -2.85
CA LEU A 60 -16.52 4.97 -2.19
C LEU A 60 -15.47 5.82 -2.93
N PHE A 61 -15.69 6.19 -4.20
CA PHE A 61 -14.71 6.95 -4.98
C PHE A 61 -14.75 8.45 -4.76
N ASN A 62 -15.73 8.94 -3.98
CA ASN A 62 -15.81 10.36 -3.63
C ASN A 62 -14.52 10.79 -2.90
N PRO A 63 -13.81 11.81 -3.42
CA PRO A 63 -12.59 12.26 -2.80
C PRO A 63 -12.93 12.84 -1.42
N PRO A 64 -12.16 12.47 -0.39
CA PRO A 64 -12.32 13.06 0.93
C PRO A 64 -11.98 14.55 0.90
N PRO A 65 -12.52 15.36 1.83
CA PRO A 65 -12.25 16.79 1.88
C PRO A 65 -10.73 17.05 1.98
N PRO A 66 -10.25 18.22 1.54
CA PRO A 66 -8.85 18.60 1.70
C PRO A 66 -8.42 18.45 3.16
N ARG A 67 -7.37 17.67 3.39
CA ARG A 67 -6.86 17.36 4.74
C ARG A 67 -5.48 17.98 4.91
N SER A 68 -5.10 18.31 6.14
CA SER A 68 -3.69 18.49 6.48
C SER A 68 -2.91 17.21 6.14
N VAL A 69 -1.61 17.34 5.85
CA VAL A 69 -0.72 16.18 5.65
C VAL A 69 -0.92 15.20 6.80
N GLY A 70 -1.27 13.95 6.47
CA GLY A 70 -1.52 12.88 7.43
C GLY A 70 -0.26 12.47 8.20
N ARG A 71 -0.44 11.59 9.17
CA ARG A 71 0.64 11.15 10.07
C ARG A 71 1.57 10.16 9.38
N GLY A 72 2.88 10.37 9.55
CA GLY A 72 3.89 9.37 9.22
C GLY A 72 3.93 8.21 10.21
N LEU A 73 4.63 7.14 9.84
CA LEU A 73 4.89 5.97 10.70
C LEU A 73 6.35 5.97 11.17
N LYS A 74 6.58 5.63 12.44
CA LYS A 74 7.93 5.43 12.97
C LYS A 74 8.53 4.18 12.33
N ASN A 75 9.70 4.32 11.73
CA ASN A 75 10.48 3.18 11.28
C ASN A 75 11.24 2.58 12.46
N VAL A 76 10.87 1.37 12.88
CA VAL A 76 11.40 0.69 14.08
C VAL A 76 12.19 -0.57 13.71
N GLY A 77 13.15 -0.40 12.79
CA GLY A 77 14.04 -1.47 12.30
C GLY A 77 13.44 -2.21 11.11
N ASN A 78 14.00 -2.01 9.91
CA ASN A 78 13.57 -2.63 8.64
C ASN A 78 12.06 -2.56 8.30
N THR A 79 11.27 -1.76 9.02
CA THR A 79 9.82 -1.65 8.84
C THR A 79 9.39 -0.72 7.70
N CYS A 80 10.31 -0.05 7.00
CA CYS A 80 9.96 0.94 5.99
C CYS A 80 9.11 0.38 4.84
N PHE A 81 9.34 -0.88 4.44
CA PHE A 81 8.49 -1.59 3.48
C PHE A 81 7.05 -1.69 3.98
N PHE A 82 6.87 -2.22 5.19
CA PHE A 82 5.55 -2.38 5.80
C PHE A 82 4.85 -1.03 5.99
N ASN A 83 5.59 -0.02 6.47
CA ASN A 83 5.08 1.33 6.63
C ASN A 83 4.57 1.91 5.30
N SER A 84 5.30 1.70 4.21
CA SER A 84 4.90 2.17 2.87
C SER A 84 3.62 1.48 2.40
N VAL A 85 3.50 0.16 2.60
CA VAL A 85 2.29 -0.60 2.26
C VAL A 85 1.09 -0.10 3.05
N ILE A 86 1.22 0.06 4.37
CA ILE A 86 0.12 0.55 5.21
C ILE A 86 -0.33 1.95 4.77
N GLN A 87 0.62 2.85 4.49
CA GLN A 87 0.32 4.20 4.01
C GLN A 87 -0.44 4.18 2.67
N VAL A 88 -0.04 3.34 1.71
CA VAL A 88 -0.76 3.19 0.44
C VAL A 88 -2.19 2.69 0.68
N LEU A 89 -2.38 1.69 1.54
CA LEU A 89 -3.70 1.14 1.83
C LEU A 89 -4.63 2.19 2.47
N VAL A 90 -4.16 2.92 3.49
CA VAL A 90 -5.00 3.90 4.20
C VAL A 90 -5.26 5.18 3.39
N HIS A 91 -4.44 5.46 2.37
CA HIS A 91 -4.62 6.62 1.49
C HIS A 91 -5.28 6.30 0.15
N THR A 92 -5.58 5.03 -0.14
CA THR A 92 -6.39 4.64 -1.29
C THR A 92 -7.85 5.03 -1.03
N VAL A 93 -8.36 6.04 -1.74
CA VAL A 93 -9.69 6.66 -1.50
C VAL A 93 -10.83 5.65 -1.27
N PRO A 94 -11.09 4.68 -2.15
CA PRO A 94 -12.21 3.76 -1.93
C PRO A 94 -12.03 2.88 -0.69
N LEU A 95 -10.82 2.37 -0.45
CA LEU A 95 -10.53 1.57 0.75
C LEU A 95 -10.63 2.42 2.02
N GLN A 96 -10.11 3.65 1.99
CA GLN A 96 -10.19 4.58 3.10
C GLN A 96 -11.65 4.87 3.47
N ASN A 97 -12.48 5.24 2.49
CA ASN A 97 -13.89 5.54 2.71
C ASN A 97 -14.63 4.33 3.28
N TYR A 98 -14.33 3.13 2.79
CA TYR A 98 -14.88 1.90 3.34
C TYR A 98 -14.45 1.68 4.80
N LEU A 99 -13.17 1.86 5.12
CA LEU A 99 -12.66 1.71 6.48
C LEU A 99 -13.24 2.76 7.45
N LEU A 100 -13.51 3.98 6.97
CA LEU A 100 -14.15 5.06 7.73
C LEU A 100 -15.66 4.88 7.92
N SER A 101 -16.34 4.24 6.97
CA SER A 101 -17.79 3.94 7.06
C SER A 101 -18.15 3.08 8.28
N ASN A 102 -17.15 2.36 8.84
CA ASN A 102 -17.29 1.45 9.97
C ASN A 102 -18.23 0.25 9.71
N GLU A 103 -18.71 0.05 8.47
CA GLU A 103 -19.62 -1.04 8.11
C GLU A 103 -19.01 -2.41 8.45
N HIS A 104 -17.74 -2.65 8.10
CA HIS A 104 -17.05 -3.88 8.44
C HIS A 104 -16.91 -4.07 9.96
N ALA A 105 -16.33 -3.08 10.64
CA ALA A 105 -15.98 -3.21 12.04
C ALA A 105 -17.23 -3.38 12.94
N SER A 106 -18.38 -2.83 12.53
CA SER A 106 -19.66 -3.03 13.23
C SER A 106 -20.24 -4.44 13.13
N SER A 107 -19.91 -5.19 12.07
CA SER A 107 -20.45 -6.53 11.78
C SER A 107 -19.40 -7.65 11.88
N CYS A 108 -18.15 -7.30 12.21
CA CYS A 108 -17.02 -8.23 12.23
C CYS A 108 -17.01 -9.14 13.46
N LYS A 109 -17.55 -10.36 13.29
CA LYS A 109 -17.54 -11.41 14.33
C LYS A 109 -16.14 -11.89 14.71
N VAL A 110 -15.17 -11.81 13.80
CA VAL A 110 -13.78 -12.24 14.07
C VAL A 110 -13.21 -11.44 15.24
N GLN A 111 -13.41 -10.12 15.23
CA GLN A 111 -12.94 -9.27 16.32
C GLN A 111 -13.76 -9.48 17.60
N SER A 112 -15.09 -9.62 17.51
CA SER A 112 -15.95 -9.91 18.67
C SER A 112 -15.55 -11.18 19.42
N ASN A 113 -15.03 -12.17 18.69
CA ASN A 113 -14.53 -13.43 19.24
C ASN A 113 -13.05 -13.36 19.69
N GLY A 114 -12.46 -12.16 19.73
CA GLY A 114 -11.06 -11.95 20.13
C GLY A 114 -10.02 -12.32 19.07
N GLY A 115 -10.44 -12.60 17.83
CA GLY A 115 -9.57 -12.95 16.72
C GLY A 115 -8.88 -11.76 16.05
N PHE A 116 -7.89 -12.05 15.22
CA PHE A 116 -7.22 -11.06 14.38
C PHE A 116 -8.06 -10.74 13.14
N CYS A 117 -8.35 -9.46 12.92
CA CYS A 117 -8.92 -8.97 11.67
C CYS A 117 -8.12 -7.77 11.14
N ALA A 118 -7.48 -7.94 9.98
CA ALA A 118 -6.67 -6.92 9.34
C ALA A 118 -7.47 -5.65 9.00
N LEU A 119 -8.70 -5.80 8.49
CA LEU A 119 -9.56 -4.67 8.14
C LEU A 119 -9.95 -3.85 9.38
N CYS A 120 -10.25 -4.48 10.50
CA CYS A 120 -10.52 -3.76 11.74
C CYS A 120 -9.30 -2.99 12.27
N ILE A 121 -8.11 -3.59 12.16
CA ILE A 121 -6.86 -2.92 12.56
C ILE A 121 -6.57 -1.72 11.63
N LEU A 122 -6.77 -1.89 10.33
CA LEU A 122 -6.65 -0.80 9.35
C LEU A 122 -7.69 0.30 9.60
N ALA A 123 -8.94 -0.04 9.92
CA ALA A 123 -9.99 0.95 10.21
C ALA A 123 -9.64 1.83 11.40
N ARG A 124 -9.13 1.24 12.48
CA ARG A 124 -8.60 2.00 13.63
C ARG A 124 -7.40 2.86 13.22
N HIS A 125 -6.52 2.33 12.39
CA HIS A 125 -5.33 3.07 11.96
C HIS A 125 -5.64 4.25 11.04
N VAL A 126 -6.62 4.12 10.13
CA VAL A 126 -7.06 5.23 9.27
C VAL A 126 -7.48 6.43 10.11
N GLN A 127 -8.24 6.23 11.18
CA GLN A 127 -8.65 7.32 12.07
C GLN A 127 -7.42 8.05 12.64
N THR A 128 -6.44 7.30 13.16
CA THR A 128 -5.20 7.89 13.69
C THR A 128 -4.37 8.56 12.59
N ALA A 129 -4.23 7.93 11.41
CA ALA A 129 -3.42 8.42 10.31
C ALA A 129 -3.92 9.76 9.74
N LEU A 130 -5.23 10.04 9.88
CA LEU A 130 -5.88 11.25 9.39
C LEU A 130 -6.05 12.35 10.44
N GLU A 131 -5.64 12.12 11.69
CA GLU A 131 -5.59 13.18 12.71
C GLU A 131 -4.66 14.33 12.26
N SER A 132 -5.01 15.56 12.65
CA SER A 132 -4.23 16.77 12.33
C SER A 132 -2.86 16.86 13.03
N ASN A 133 -2.57 15.92 13.93
CA ASN A 133 -1.30 15.81 14.63
C ASN A 133 -0.16 15.46 13.67
N ARG A 134 1.04 16.01 13.87
CA ARG A 134 2.22 15.76 13.02
C ARG A 134 3.19 14.73 13.59
N SER A 135 2.96 14.26 14.81
CA SER A 135 3.82 13.26 15.45
C SER A 135 3.67 11.88 14.79
N PRO A 136 4.76 11.19 14.46
CA PRO A 136 4.68 9.90 13.79
C PRO A 136 4.12 8.82 14.73
N VAL A 137 3.26 7.95 14.17
CA VAL A 137 2.63 6.84 14.89
C VAL A 137 3.58 5.64 14.91
N HIS A 138 3.68 4.96 16.05
CA HIS A 138 4.35 3.66 16.13
C HIS A 138 3.29 2.54 15.94
N PRO A 139 3.27 1.82 14.81
CA PRO A 139 2.20 0.85 14.51
C PRO A 139 2.40 -0.49 15.23
N LYS A 140 2.60 -0.47 16.56
CA LYS A 140 2.97 -1.63 17.38
C LYS A 140 2.09 -2.85 17.14
N GLN A 141 0.76 -2.67 17.16
CA GLN A 141 -0.20 -3.77 16.99
C GLN A 141 -0.07 -4.43 15.62
N MET A 142 0.16 -3.65 14.57
CA MET A 142 0.34 -4.18 13.21
C MET A 142 1.66 -4.93 13.07
N LEU A 143 2.75 -4.38 13.61
CA LEU A 143 4.09 -4.98 13.53
C LEU A 143 4.17 -6.31 14.30
N GLN A 144 3.54 -6.38 15.48
CA GLN A 144 3.42 -7.63 16.24
C GLN A 144 2.65 -8.71 15.47
N ARG A 145 1.85 -8.30 14.48
CA ARG A 145 0.97 -9.15 13.66
C ARG A 145 1.40 -9.20 12.19
N ILE A 146 2.66 -8.90 11.90
CA ILE A 146 3.11 -8.71 10.51
C ILE A 146 2.97 -9.99 9.66
N LYS A 147 3.04 -11.17 10.28
CA LYS A 147 2.86 -12.45 9.61
C LYS A 147 1.41 -12.69 9.22
N GLU A 148 0.46 -12.16 9.97
CA GLU A 148 -0.96 -12.18 9.62
C GLU A 148 -1.28 -11.25 8.44
N PHE A 149 -0.47 -10.20 8.20
CA PHE A 149 -0.59 -9.33 7.03
C PHE A 149 0.17 -9.84 5.81
N GLY A 150 1.42 -10.27 5.98
CA GLY A 150 2.37 -10.58 4.91
C GLY A 150 2.63 -12.06 4.69
N GLY A 151 1.99 -12.94 5.46
CA GLY A 151 2.19 -14.39 5.40
C GLY A 151 3.35 -14.90 6.27
N ARG A 152 3.46 -16.24 6.34
CA ARG A 152 4.38 -16.95 7.26
C ARG A 152 5.87 -16.61 7.08
N ASN A 153 6.26 -16.16 5.89
CA ASN A 153 7.66 -15.84 5.56
C ASN A 153 8.04 -14.39 5.87
N MET A 154 7.08 -13.54 6.24
CA MET A 154 7.34 -12.13 6.58
C MET A 154 8.11 -12.04 7.91
N ARG A 155 9.22 -11.29 7.91
CA ARG A 155 10.12 -11.06 9.06
C ARG A 155 10.65 -9.62 9.03
N LEU A 156 10.96 -9.08 10.21
CA LEU A 156 11.55 -7.75 10.43
C LEU A 156 12.97 -7.89 10.98
#